data_AF-A0AAV7JXA0-F1
#
_entry.id   AF-A0AAV7JXA0-F1
#
_cell.length_a   1.000
_cell.length_b   1.000
_cell.length_c   1.000
_cell.angle_alpha   90.00
_cell.angle_beta   90.00
_cell.angle_gamma   90.00
#
_symmetry.space_group_name_H-M   'P 1'
#
loop_
_entity.id
_entity.type
_entity.pdbx_description
1 polymer ?
#
loop_
_entity_poly.entity_id
_entity_poly.type
_entity_poly.pdbx_seq_one_letter_code
_entity_poly.pdbx_strand_id
1 'polypeptide(L)'
;MAELIQVHRAINLNTFSDCTYYGLESCLCSIDIKLTAPLYEANGELRSPIDLVAVIDRSGSMSGEKLNLVIKVLRFVAKHLKSVDRLAIVTYDDNIHELVSLAYVTQTNRIQFDAKISNICSGGLPI
;
A
#
# COMPACT_ATOMS: atom_id res chain seq x y z
N MET A 1 -6.98 -28.75 -20.36
CA MET A 1 -8.31 -28.14 -20.59
C MET A 1 -8.50 -27.09 -19.51
N ALA A 2 -8.83 -25.85 -19.87
CA ALA A 2 -9.01 -24.79 -18.88
C ALA A 2 -10.44 -24.84 -18.33
N GLU A 3 -10.57 -24.96 -17.02
CA GLU A 3 -11.86 -24.88 -16.32
C GLU A 3 -11.95 -23.49 -15.66
N LEU A 4 -13.08 -22.83 -15.84
CA LEU A 4 -13.37 -21.50 -15.30
C LEU A 4 -14.19 -21.69 -14.03
N ILE A 5 -13.57 -21.45 -12.87
CA ILE A 5 -14.24 -21.60 -11.57
C ILE A 5 -14.39 -20.21 -10.96
N GLN A 6 -15.63 -19.79 -10.69
CA GLN A 6 -15.92 -18.50 -10.11
C GLN A 6 -15.95 -18.59 -8.58
N VAL A 7 -15.04 -17.90 -7.89
CA VAL A 7 -14.96 -17.89 -6.42
C VAL A 7 -15.38 -16.51 -5.91
N HIS A 8 -16.62 -16.43 -5.42
CA HIS A 8 -17.25 -15.27 -4.78
C HIS A 8 -17.38 -13.99 -5.64
N ARG A 9 -18.64 -13.68 -5.99
CA ARG A 9 -19.23 -12.50 -6.64
C ARG A 9 -18.58 -11.84 -7.86
N ALA A 10 -17.28 -11.95 -8.14
CA ALA A 10 -16.68 -11.34 -9.33
C ALA A 10 -15.21 -11.74 -9.64
N ILE A 11 -14.55 -12.60 -8.85
CA ILE A 11 -13.15 -13.02 -9.13
C ILE A 11 -13.16 -14.16 -10.16
N ASN A 12 -12.46 -13.97 -11.28
CA ASN A 12 -12.27 -15.01 -12.30
C ASN A 12 -10.98 -15.79 -12.04
N LEU A 13 -11.09 -17.11 -12.02
CA LEU A 13 -10.01 -18.03 -11.76
C LEU A 13 -9.84 -18.92 -13.00
N ASN A 14 -8.74 -18.74 -13.70
CA ASN A 14 -8.39 -19.55 -14.87
C ASN A 14 -7.20 -20.43 -14.52
N THR A 15 -7.39 -21.74 -14.55
CA THR A 15 -6.32 -22.71 -14.34
C THR A 15 -5.89 -23.29 -15.67
N PHE A 16 -4.59 -23.26 -15.93
CA PHE A 16 -3.97 -23.89 -17.08
C PHE A 16 -2.98 -24.95 -16.58
N SER A 17 -3.09 -26.16 -17.10
CA SER A 17 -2.26 -27.30 -16.68
C SER A 17 -1.55 -27.84 -17.91
N ASP A 18 -0.22 -27.78 -17.90
CA ASP A 18 0.63 -28.43 -18.89
C ASP A 18 1.30 -29.64 -18.23
N CYS A 19 1.04 -30.82 -18.79
CA CYS A 19 1.61 -32.08 -18.34
C CYS A 19 2.53 -32.61 -19.44
N THR A 20 3.85 -32.50 -19.22
CA THR A 20 4.84 -32.99 -20.17
C THR A 20 5.30 -34.37 -19.73
N TYR A 21 4.94 -35.40 -20.49
CA TYR A 21 5.37 -36.78 -20.23
C TYR A 21 6.76 -37.02 -20.86
N TYR A 22 7.77 -37.13 -20.01
CA TYR A 22 9.06 -37.71 -20.39
C TYR A 22 9.00 -39.21 -20.11
N GLY A 23 9.07 -40.03 -21.16
CA GLY A 23 8.88 -41.48 -21.06
C GLY A 23 9.67 -42.13 -19.91
N LEU A 24 8.93 -42.93 -19.13
CA LEU A 24 9.32 -43.81 -18.02
C LEU A 24 9.72 -43.09 -16.70
N GLU A 25 8.71 -43.00 -15.83
CA GLU A 25 8.74 -42.89 -14.35
C GLU A 25 8.58 -41.54 -13.63
N SER A 26 8.51 -40.39 -14.31
CA SER A 26 8.08 -39.17 -13.60
C SER A 26 7.36 -38.17 -14.51
N CYS A 27 6.10 -37.87 -14.16
CA CYS A 27 5.30 -36.82 -14.78
C CYS A 27 5.51 -35.52 -13.99
N LEU A 28 6.08 -34.51 -14.63
CA LEU A 28 6.22 -33.17 -14.07
C LEU A 28 5.06 -32.33 -14.61
N CYS A 29 4.13 -31.99 -13.73
CA CYS A 29 2.96 -31.19 -14.07
C CYS A 29 3.13 -29.79 -13.48
N SER A 30 3.08 -28.76 -14.33
CA SER A 30 2.98 -27.37 -13.89
C SER A 30 1.53 -26.90 -13.99
N ILE A 31 1.04 -26.26 -12.94
CA ILE A 31 -0.29 -25.64 -12.89
C ILE A 31 -0.11 -24.14 -12.77
N ASP A 32 -0.54 -23.42 -13.78
CA ASP A 32 -0.62 -21.96 -13.78
C ASP A 32 -2.03 -21.54 -13.37
N ILE A 33 -2.11 -20.69 -12.35
CA ILE A 33 -3.37 -20.13 -11.87
C ILE A 33 -3.36 -18.62 -12.14
N LYS A 34 -4.22 -18.18 -13.06
CA LYS A 34 -4.46 -16.77 -13.33
C LYS A 34 -5.68 -16.30 -12.54
N LEU A 35 -5.42 -15.44 -11.56
CA LEU A 35 -6.43 -14.72 -10.81
C LEU A 35 -6.67 -13.36 -11.46
N THR A 36 -7.89 -13.11 -11.93
CA THR A 36 -8.28 -11.80 -12.47
C THR A 36 -9.31 -11.16 -11.56
N ALA A 37 -8.92 -10.05 -10.94
CA ALA A 37 -9.86 -9.22 -10.21
C ALA A 37 -10.81 -8.52 -11.21
N PRO A 38 -12.10 -8.41 -10.89
CA PRO A 38 -13.05 -7.66 -11.70
C PRO A 38 -12.68 -6.17 -11.70
N LEU A 39 -13.14 -5.45 -12.73
CA LEU A 39 -13.15 -4.00 -12.67
C LEU A 39 -14.07 -3.58 -11.51
N TYR A 40 -13.56 -2.71 -10.64
CA TYR A 40 -14.37 -2.14 -9.57
C TYR A 40 -15.39 -1.17 -10.19
N GLU A 41 -16.59 -1.67 -10.44
CA GLU A 41 -17.75 -0.87 -10.80
C GLU A 41 -18.28 -0.23 -9.51
N ALA A 42 -18.02 1.06 -9.32
CA ALA A 42 -18.55 1.82 -8.20
C ALA A 42 -20.07 2.03 -8.38
N ASN A 43 -20.87 0.96 -8.26
CA ASN A 43 -22.32 0.97 -8.36
C ASN A 43 -22.97 1.60 -7.13
N GLY A 44 -22.56 2.83 -6.78
CA GLY A 44 -23.00 3.51 -5.56
C GLY A 44 -22.44 2.93 -4.25
N GLU A 45 -21.71 1.81 -4.29
CA GLU A 45 -21.04 1.26 -3.11
C GLU A 45 -19.79 2.08 -2.76
N LEU A 46 -19.82 2.66 -1.57
CA LEU A 46 -18.67 3.35 -0.98
C LEU A 46 -17.56 2.32 -0.71
N ARG A 47 -16.38 2.54 -1.30
CA ARG A 47 -15.15 1.81 -0.97
C ARG A 47 -15.02 1.66 0.55
N SER A 48 -14.74 0.45 1.02
CA SER A 48 -14.47 0.18 2.44
C SER A 48 -13.37 1.11 2.97
N PRO A 49 -13.54 1.70 4.16
CA PRO A 49 -12.51 2.51 4.80
C PRO A 49 -11.17 1.77 4.91
N ILE A 50 -10.06 2.49 4.79
CA ILE A 50 -8.72 1.94 5.03
C ILE A 50 -8.01 2.62 6.18
N ASP A 51 -7.10 1.87 6.79
CA ASP A 51 -6.11 2.37 7.73
C ASP A 51 -4.76 2.38 7.05
N LEU A 52 -4.19 3.57 6.87
CA LEU A 52 -2.87 3.75 6.28
C LEU A 52 -1.87 4.15 7.35
N VAL A 53 -0.80 3.37 7.49
CA VAL A 53 0.34 3.68 8.36
C VAL A 53 1.56 3.94 7.49
N ALA A 54 2.05 5.18 7.50
CA ALA A 54 3.27 5.55 6.79
C ALA A 54 4.46 5.53 7.76
N VAL A 55 5.45 4.68 7.50
CA VAL A 55 6.70 4.60 8.25
C VAL A 55 7.81 5.21 7.41
N ILE A 56 8.47 6.25 7.94
CA ILE A 56 9.34 7.13 7.16
C ILE A 56 10.73 7.20 7.78
N ASP A 57 11.74 6.87 6.98
CA ASP A 57 13.14 7.08 7.32
C ASP A 57 13.47 8.58 7.28
N ARG A 58 14.02 9.11 8.37
CA ARG A 58 14.53 10.49 8.44
C ARG A 58 16.03 10.55 8.73
N SER A 59 16.78 9.46 8.57
CA SER A 59 18.24 9.42 8.75
C SER A 59 18.97 10.46 7.91
N GLY A 60 20.23 10.74 8.24
CA GLY A 60 21.06 11.70 7.49
C GLY A 60 21.13 11.41 5.98
N SER A 61 21.01 10.15 5.56
CA SER A 61 21.03 9.73 4.15
C SER A 61 19.80 10.18 3.34
N MET A 62 18.73 10.53 4.04
CA MET A 62 17.46 11.03 3.48
C MET A 62 17.47 12.55 3.29
N SER A 63 18.50 13.25 3.77
CA SER A 63 18.61 14.70 3.66
C SER A 63 18.50 15.22 2.21
N GLY A 64 18.06 16.48 2.08
CA GLY A 64 17.92 17.16 0.80
C GLY A 64 16.70 16.70 -0.01
N GLU A 65 16.91 16.34 -1.27
CA GLU A 65 15.83 16.10 -2.23
C GLU A 65 14.98 14.88 -1.89
N LYS A 66 15.57 13.81 -1.34
CA LYS A 66 14.85 12.58 -1.00
C LYS A 66 13.75 12.86 0.01
N LEU A 67 14.06 13.55 1.10
CA LEU A 67 13.07 13.91 2.10
C LEU A 67 12.01 14.86 1.54
N ASN A 68 12.40 15.83 0.70
CA ASN A 68 11.45 16.72 0.04
C ASN A 68 10.46 15.97 -0.85
N LEU A 69 10.90 14.93 -1.55
CA LEU A 69 10.02 14.06 -2.33
C LEU A 69 9.07 13.27 -1.43
N VAL A 70 9.56 12.71 -0.33
CA VAL A 70 8.74 12.00 0.65
C VAL A 70 7.65 12.92 1.21
N ILE A 71 7.99 14.15 1.59
CA ILE A 71 7.04 15.15 2.07
C ILE A 71 5.96 15.42 1.01
N LYS A 72 6.34 15.60 -0.26
CA LYS A 72 5.37 15.79 -1.36
C LYS A 72 4.45 14.58 -1.53
N VAL A 73 4.99 13.37 -1.48
CA VAL A 73 4.23 12.12 -1.58
C VAL A 73 3.26 11.96 -0.41
N LEU A 74 3.70 12.23 0.82
CA LEU A 74 2.85 12.16 2.00
C LEU A 74 1.67 13.14 1.92
N ARG A 75 1.92 14.38 1.48
CA ARG A 75 0.85 15.38 1.25
C ARG A 75 -0.10 14.92 0.15
N PHE A 76 0.42 14.34 -0.93
CA PHE A 76 -0.37 13.79 -2.02
C PHE A 76 -1.28 12.64 -1.54
N VAL A 77 -0.73 11.70 -0.77
CA VAL A 77 -1.48 10.58 -0.19
C VAL A 77 -2.56 11.09 0.75
N ALA A 78 -2.21 11.95 1.71
CA ALA A 78 -3.17 12.52 2.65
C ALA A 78 -4.32 13.23 1.93
N LYS A 79 -4.05 13.91 0.80
CA LYS A 79 -5.07 14.56 -0.02
C LYS A 79 -6.05 13.58 -0.67
N HIS A 80 -5.61 12.39 -1.08
CA HIS A 80 -6.45 11.40 -1.78
C HIS A 80 -7.20 10.44 -0.87
N LEU A 81 -6.83 10.37 0.42
CA LEU A 81 -7.63 9.65 1.42
C LEU A 81 -9.01 10.31 1.55
N LYS A 82 -10.03 9.53 1.90
CA LYS A 82 -11.39 9.99 2.21
C LYS A 82 -11.52 10.29 3.70
N SER A 83 -12.57 11.01 4.10
CA SER A 83 -12.83 11.33 5.52
C SER A 83 -13.08 10.10 6.40
N VAL A 84 -13.51 9.00 5.80
CA VAL A 84 -13.72 7.71 6.48
C VAL A 84 -12.42 6.93 6.70
N ASP A 85 -11.34 7.30 6.03
CA ASP A 85 -10.03 6.64 6.18
C ASP A 85 -9.31 7.16 7.41
N ARG A 86 -8.36 6.37 7.92
CA ARG A 86 -7.45 6.75 9.01
C ARG A 86 -6.01 6.78 8.52
N LEU A 87 -5.24 7.74 9.02
CA LEU A 87 -3.83 7.92 8.72
C LEU A 87 -3.02 7.96 10.02
N ALA A 88 -1.94 7.19 10.05
CA ALA A 88 -0.87 7.30 11.04
C ALA A 88 0.47 7.55 10.34
N ILE A 89 1.34 8.34 10.97
CA ILE A 89 2.68 8.62 10.43
C ILE A 89 3.69 8.40 11.55
N VAL A 90 4.63 7.51 11.31
CA VAL A 90 5.77 7.22 12.19
C VAL A 90 7.03 7.58 11.42
N THR A 91 7.92 8.33 12.06
CA THR A 91 9.25 8.63 11.52
C THR A 91 10.31 7.93 12.36
N TYR A 92 11.44 7.57 11.76
CA TYR A 92 12.54 6.96 12.51
C TYR A 92 13.91 7.45 12.02
N ASP A 93 14.83 7.57 12.97
CA ASP A 93 16.28 7.69 12.77
C ASP A 93 16.97 6.72 13.74
N ASP A 94 17.83 7.22 14.64
CA ASP A 94 18.34 6.50 15.79
C ASP A 94 17.24 6.16 16.81
N ASN A 95 16.11 6.88 16.76
CA ASN A 95 14.94 6.64 17.60
C ASN A 95 13.65 6.59 16.77
N ILE A 96 12.61 5.99 17.34
CA ILE A 96 11.27 5.97 16.75
C ILE A 96 10.47 7.17 17.25
N HIS A 97 9.83 7.88 16.33
CA HIS A 97 9.01 9.04 16.62
C HIS A 97 7.62 8.89 16.00
N GLU A 98 6.59 8.92 16.84
CA GLU A 98 5.22 8.99 16.36
C GLU A 98 4.88 10.45 16.01
N LEU A 99 4.77 10.75 14.71
CA LEU A 99 4.43 12.09 14.25
C LEU A 99 2.91 12.32 14.33
N VAL A 100 2.14 11.33 13.90
CA VAL A 100 0.68 11.34 13.87
C VAL A 100 0.17 9.99 14.33
N SER A 101 -0.55 9.96 15.45
CA SER A 101 -1.33 8.80 15.87
C SER A 101 -2.47 8.53 14.90
N LEU A 102 -2.88 7.25 14.80
CA LEU A 102 -3.92 6.80 13.88
C LEU A 102 -5.22 7.60 14.08
N ALA A 103 -5.52 8.47 13.12
CA ALA A 103 -6.65 9.39 13.20
C ALA A 103 -7.38 9.52 11.87
N TYR A 104 -8.69 9.77 11.94
CA TYR A 104 -9.52 9.97 10.74
C TYR A 104 -9.05 11.18 9.92
N VAL A 105 -9.13 11.08 8.59
CA VAL A 105 -8.71 12.16 7.68
C VAL A 105 -9.83 13.20 7.48
N THR A 106 -10.32 13.75 8.59
CA THR A 106 -11.29 14.85 8.64
C THR A 106 -10.67 16.16 8.14
N GLN A 107 -11.50 17.16 7.79
CA GLN A 107 -11.00 18.45 7.30
C GLN A 107 -10.06 19.13 8.31
N THR A 108 -10.39 19.07 9.60
CA THR A 108 -9.55 19.61 10.69
C THR A 108 -8.23 18.86 10.79
N ASN A 109 -8.28 17.52 10.78
CA ASN A 109 -7.08 16.70 10.91
C ASN A 109 -6.16 16.83 9.69
N ARG A 110 -6.69 17.08 8.49
CA ARG A 110 -5.87 17.37 7.30
C ARG A 110 -4.94 18.56 7.49
N ILE A 111 -5.43 19.63 8.08
CA ILE A 111 -4.62 20.83 8.36
C ILE A 111 -3.50 20.47 9.35
N GLN A 112 -3.82 19.68 10.38
CA GLN A 112 -2.83 19.22 11.36
C GLN A 112 -1.80 18.28 10.74
N PHE A 113 -2.22 17.34 9.89
CA PHE A 113 -1.33 16.41 9.19
C PHE A 113 -0.40 17.18 8.26
N ASP A 114 -0.93 18.13 7.49
CA ASP A 114 -0.14 18.95 6.57
C ASP A 114 0.96 19.73 7.31
N ALA A 115 0.60 20.38 8.42
CA ALA A 115 1.54 21.12 9.26
C ALA A 115 2.61 20.20 9.90
N LYS A 116 2.23 19.00 10.32
CA LYS A 116 3.17 18.02 10.88
C LYS A 116 4.11 17.46 9.80
N ILE A 117 3.58 17.13 8.62
CA ILE A 117 4.35 16.61 7.49
C ILE A 117 5.34 17.65 6.97
N SER A 118 4.98 18.93 6.92
CA SER A 118 5.88 20.00 6.48
C SER A 118 7.06 20.23 7.42
N ASN A 119 6.94 19.82 8.68
CA ASN A 119 7.98 19.97 9.71
C ASN A 119 8.90 18.74 9.82
N ILE A 120 8.77 17.75 8.91
CA ILE A 120 9.69 16.61 8.90
C ILE A 120 11.05 17.10 8.39
N CYS A 121 12.06 16.94 9.24
CA CYS A 121 13.45 17.23 8.93
C CYS A 121 14.29 15.96 9.07
N SER A 122 15.37 15.86 8.29
CA SER A 122 16.36 14.79 8.47
C SER A 122 17.04 14.96 9.82
N GLY A 123 17.08 13.88 10.60
CA GLY A 123 17.75 13.77 11.88
C GLY A 123 18.74 12.60 11.88
N GLY A 124 19.45 12.43 13.00
CA GLY A 124 20.47 11.39 13.19
C GLY A 124 21.82 11.97 13.57
N LEU A 125 22.60 11.19 14.31
CA LEU A 125 23.99 11.54 14.63
C LEU A 125 24.81 11.72 13.33
N PRO A 126 25.66 12.77 13.24
CA PRO A 126 26.66 12.82 12.19
C PRO A 126 27.60 11.62 12.37
N ILE A 127 27.67 10.77 11.35
CA ILE A 127 28.69 9.72 11.19
C ILE A 127 30.04 10.35 10.83
#